data_AF-A0A821R6W0-F1
#
_entry.id   AF-A0A821R6W0-F1
#
_cell.length_a   1.000
_cell.length_b   1.000
_cell.length_c   1.000
_cell.angle_alpha   90.00
_cell.angle_beta   90.00
_cell.angle_gamma   90.00
#
_symmetry.space_group_name_H-M   'P 1'
#
loop_
_entity.id
_entity.type
_entity.pdbx_description
1 polymer ?
#
loop_
_entity_poly.entity_id
_entity_poly.type
_entity_poly.pdbx_seq_one_letter_code
_entity_poly.pdbx_strand_id
1 'polypeptide(L)'
;ILTSPLPNDTTQIKAIANARRLYDSCIDEPTIESTGVDTVLSLIDNELGGWPILNGLSWNETQFNLSHLLFKLREYNNNIIYNCGTATDDKNSSAYYIRVR
;
A
#
# COMPACT_ATOMS: atom_id res chain seq x y z
N ILE A 1 -17.45 -4.65 19.61
CA ILE A 1 -16.60 -5.08 18.47
C ILE A 1 -15.25 -4.43 18.72
N LEU A 2 -14.24 -5.26 19.03
CA LEU A 2 -12.92 -4.90 19.58
C LEU A 2 -12.93 -3.82 20.69
N THR A 3 -13.51 -4.13 21.85
CA THR A 3 -13.37 -3.26 23.04
C THR A 3 -11.89 -3.06 23.39
N SER A 4 -11.52 -1.84 23.74
CA SER A 4 -10.20 -1.46 24.28
C SER A 4 -9.78 -2.43 25.39
N PRO A 5 -8.50 -2.88 25.42
CA PRO A 5 -8.06 -3.76 26.49
C PRO A 5 -7.89 -2.93 27.76
N LEU A 6 -8.17 -3.55 28.90
CA LEU A 6 -7.70 -3.02 30.18
C LEU A 6 -6.19 -2.81 30.10
N PRO A 7 -5.63 -1.79 30.80
CA PRO A 7 -4.30 -1.23 30.50
C PRO A 7 -3.09 -2.16 30.68
N ASN A 8 -3.30 -3.47 30.93
CA ASN A 8 -2.23 -4.38 31.33
C ASN A 8 -2.46 -5.85 30.94
N ASP A 9 -3.18 -6.14 29.84
CA ASP A 9 -3.30 -7.53 29.35
C ASP A 9 -2.03 -8.00 28.63
N THR A 10 -1.06 -8.44 29.41
CA THR A 10 0.21 -9.05 28.95
C THR A 10 0.02 -10.41 28.25
N THR A 11 -1.21 -10.90 28.13
CA THR A 11 -1.57 -12.20 27.55
C THR A 11 -2.05 -12.12 26.10
N GLN A 12 -2.14 -10.93 25.52
CA GLN A 12 -2.75 -10.76 24.19
C GLN A 12 -1.86 -11.35 23.08
N ILE A 13 -2.43 -12.26 22.29
CA ILE A 13 -1.77 -12.84 21.10
C ILE A 13 -1.43 -11.72 20.10
N LYS A 14 -0.21 -11.74 19.56
CA LYS A 14 0.32 -10.70 18.66
C LYS A 14 -0.62 -10.31 17.51
N ALA A 15 -1.33 -11.27 16.93
CA ALA A 15 -2.29 -11.02 15.86
C ALA A 15 -3.43 -10.07 16.31
N ILE A 16 -3.95 -10.27 17.52
CA ILE A 16 -5.00 -9.42 18.10
C ILE A 16 -4.44 -8.03 18.40
N ALA A 17 -3.22 -7.95 18.95
CA ALA A 17 -2.56 -6.68 19.25
C ALA A 17 -2.31 -5.85 17.97
N ASN A 18 -1.88 -6.48 16.88
CA ASN A 18 -1.66 -5.80 15.60
C ASN A 18 -2.98 -5.36 14.96
N ALA A 19 -4.01 -6.21 14.96
CA ALA A 19 -5.33 -5.85 14.43
C ALA A 19 -5.94 -4.66 15.19
N ARG A 20 -5.75 -4.63 16.52
CA ARG A 20 -6.16 -3.50 17.35
C ARG A 20 -5.39 -2.23 17.03
N ARG A 21 -4.05 -2.28 16.98
CA ARG A 21 -3.22 -1.13 16.62
C ARG A 21 -3.60 -0.55 15.26
N LEU A 22 -3.86 -1.42 14.28
CA LEU A 22 -4.34 -1.01 12.97
C LEU A 22 -5.69 -0.28 13.10
N TYR A 23 -6.65 -0.89 13.79
CA TYR A 23 -7.97 -0.28 14.02
C TYR A 23 -7.85 1.09 14.69
N ASP A 24 -7.12 1.19 15.80
CA ASP A 24 -6.93 2.43 16.56
C ASP A 24 -6.29 3.52 15.69
N SER A 25 -5.30 3.16 14.85
CA SER A 25 -4.69 4.12 13.90
C SER A 25 -5.62 4.58 12.79
N CYS A 26 -6.62 3.76 12.41
CA CYS A 26 -7.57 4.10 11.35
C CYS A 26 -8.71 5.01 11.84
N ILE A 27 -9.06 4.96 13.12
CA ILE A 27 -10.15 5.77 13.71
C ILE A 27 -9.67 7.08 14.32
N ASP A 28 -8.36 7.29 14.45
CA ASP A 28 -7.75 8.53 14.96
C ASP A 28 -7.76 9.63 13.87
N GLU A 29 -8.96 10.12 13.56
CA GLU A 29 -9.17 11.19 12.59
C GLU A 29 -8.33 12.44 12.87
N PRO A 30 -8.20 12.96 14.10
CA PRO A 30 -7.36 14.14 14.36
C PRO A 30 -5.91 13.98 13.88
N THR A 31 -5.30 12.82 14.09
CA THR A 31 -3.94 12.55 13.62
C THR A 31 -3.89 12.46 12.09
N ILE A 32 -4.85 11.78 11.47
CA ILE A 32 -4.96 11.64 10.01
C ILE A 32 -5.10 13.03 9.35
N GLU A 33 -6.02 13.85 9.85
CA GLU A 33 -6.29 15.20 9.34
C GLU A 33 -5.11 16.15 9.56
N SER A 34 -4.37 16.01 10.66
CA SER A 34 -3.16 16.82 10.89
C SER A 34 -2.06 16.56 9.86
N THR A 35 -2.01 15.34 9.30
CA THR A 35 -1.06 14.97 8.25
C THR A 35 -1.57 15.33 6.86
N GLY A 36 -2.89 15.26 6.65
CA GLY A 36 -3.53 15.60 5.38
C GLY A 36 -2.97 14.82 4.19
N VAL A 37 -2.66 15.53 3.10
CA VAL A 37 -2.17 14.94 1.85
C VAL A 37 -0.67 14.72 1.81
N ASP A 38 0.08 15.24 2.79
CA ASP A 38 1.54 15.33 2.74
C ASP A 38 2.22 13.96 2.65
N THR A 39 1.65 12.95 3.32
CA THR A 39 2.16 11.57 3.25
C THR A 39 2.07 11.01 1.82
N VAL A 40 0.95 11.26 1.14
CA VAL A 40 0.73 10.75 -0.22
C VAL A 40 1.56 11.52 -1.23
N LEU A 41 1.66 12.86 -1.08
CA LEU A 41 2.52 13.68 -1.95
C LEU A 41 4.00 13.29 -1.81
N SER A 42 4.47 13.07 -0.58
CA SER A 42 5.84 12.59 -0.33
C SER A 42 6.10 11.24 -0.99
N LEU A 43 5.15 10.30 -0.93
CA LEU A 43 5.27 9.02 -1.63
C LEU A 43 5.37 9.21 -3.15
N ILE A 44 4.49 10.04 -3.71
CA ILE A 44 4.45 10.31 -5.16
C ILE A 44 5.76 10.91 -5.64
N ASP A 45 6.23 11.97 -4.96
CA ASP A 45 7.41 12.72 -5.39
C ASP A 45 8.71 11.94 -5.16
N ASN A 46 8.84 11.23 -4.03
CA ASN A 46 10.10 10.60 -3.64
C ASN A 46 10.27 9.16 -4.14
N GLU A 47 9.17 8.39 -4.32
CA GLU A 47 9.24 6.96 -4.65
C GLU A 47 8.68 6.62 -6.04
N LEU A 48 7.70 7.41 -6.53
CA LEU A 48 6.99 7.10 -7.78
C LEU A 48 7.41 7.97 -8.97
N GLY A 49 8.28 8.96 -8.77
CA GLY A 49 8.79 9.84 -9.84
C GLY A 49 7.85 10.99 -10.19
N GLY A 50 7.02 11.42 -9.23
CA GLY A 50 6.09 12.53 -9.39
C GLY A 50 4.81 12.18 -10.14
N TRP A 51 3.92 13.17 -10.27
CA TRP A 51 2.68 13.06 -11.04
C TRP A 51 2.57 14.27 -11.98
N PRO A 52 2.60 14.08 -13.32
CA PRO A 52 2.59 15.17 -14.29
C PRO A 52 1.54 16.26 -14.05
N ILE A 53 0.33 15.89 -13.59
CA ILE A 53 -0.75 16.86 -13.34
C ILE A 53 -0.49 17.76 -12.13
N LEU A 54 0.27 17.27 -11.15
CA LEU A 54 0.61 18.01 -9.94
C LEU A 54 1.85 18.89 -10.13
N ASN A 55 2.88 18.35 -10.80
CA ASN A 55 4.15 19.06 -10.98
C ASN A 55 4.16 19.95 -12.24
N GLY A 56 3.22 19.77 -13.18
CA GLY A 56 3.08 20.60 -14.38
C GLY A 56 4.36 20.66 -15.22
N LEU A 57 4.79 21.87 -15.60
CA LEU A 57 6.02 22.09 -16.37
C LEU A 57 7.31 21.68 -15.64
N SER A 58 7.25 21.52 -14.32
CA SER A 58 8.39 21.05 -13.52
C SER A 58 8.58 19.54 -13.60
N TRP A 59 7.61 18.79 -14.15
CA TRP A 59 7.73 17.35 -14.33
C TRP A 59 8.65 17.03 -15.52
N ASN A 60 9.72 16.26 -15.26
CA ASN A 60 10.70 15.93 -16.28
C ASN A 60 10.36 14.60 -16.99
N GLU A 61 9.68 14.70 -18.13
CA GLU A 61 9.32 13.54 -18.95
C GLU A 61 10.53 12.70 -19.38
N THR A 62 11.68 13.32 -19.60
CA THR A 62 12.88 12.60 -20.08
C THR A 62 13.45 11.61 -19.05
N GLN A 63 13.10 11.78 -17.78
CA GLN A 63 13.49 10.89 -16.69
C GLN A 63 12.43 9.82 -16.38
N PHE A 64 11.27 9.88 -17.03
CA PHE A 64 10.18 8.96 -16.77
C PHE A 64 10.47 7.55 -17.32
N ASN A 65 10.25 6.54 -16.49
CA ASN A 65 10.33 5.14 -16.88
C ASN A 65 9.08 4.40 -16.40
N LEU A 66 8.19 4.08 -17.34
CA LEU A 66 6.93 3.41 -17.05
C LEU A 66 7.14 2.04 -16.37
N SER A 67 8.10 1.24 -16.83
CA SER A 67 8.37 -0.07 -16.23
C SER A 67 8.81 0.05 -14.78
N HIS A 68 9.68 1.02 -14.47
CA HIS A 68 10.12 1.28 -13.09
C HIS A 68 8.94 1.69 -12.20
N LEU A 69 8.07 2.60 -12.68
CA LEU A 69 6.87 3.00 -11.96
C LEU A 69 5.95 1.79 -11.68
N LEU A 70 5.70 0.94 -12.69
CA LEU A 70 4.87 -0.25 -12.52
C LEU A 70 5.44 -1.25 -11.49
N PHE A 71 6.77 -1.42 -11.47
CA PHE A 71 7.42 -2.26 -10.45
C PHE A 71 7.29 -1.66 -9.05
N LYS A 72 7.48 -0.35 -8.90
CA LYS A 72 7.28 0.34 -7.61
C LYS A 72 5.84 0.25 -7.13
N LEU A 73 4.86 0.52 -8.00
CA LEU A 73 3.44 0.40 -7.65
C LEU A 73 3.04 -1.00 -7.23
N ARG A 74 3.71 -2.04 -7.77
CA ARG A 74 3.48 -3.43 -7.35
C ARG A 74 3.84 -3.67 -5.87
N GLU A 75 4.85 -3.01 -5.34
CA GLU A 75 5.23 -3.10 -3.91
C GLU A 75 4.10 -2.59 -3.00
N TYR A 76 3.28 -1.65 -3.49
CA TYR A 76 2.09 -1.12 -2.82
C TYR A 76 0.81 -1.85 -3.18
N ASN A 77 0.90 -3.03 -3.82
CA ASN A 77 -0.24 -3.80 -4.32
C ASN A 77 -1.16 -3.01 -5.29
N ASN A 78 -0.61 -2.00 -5.97
CA ASN A 78 -1.31 -1.21 -6.99
C ASN A 78 -1.11 -1.84 -8.38
N ASN A 79 -2.18 -2.36 -8.97
CA ASN A 79 -2.18 -3.03 -10.26
C ASN A 79 -2.96 -2.19 -11.29
N ILE A 80 -2.29 -1.21 -11.92
CA ILE A 80 -2.96 -0.22 -12.78
C ILE A 80 -3.10 -0.70 -14.24
N ILE A 81 -2.03 -1.21 -14.85
CA ILE A 81 -2.04 -1.67 -16.27
C ILE A 81 -2.27 -3.18 -16.36
N TYR A 82 -1.53 -3.94 -15.56
CA TYR A 82 -1.65 -5.39 -15.49
C TYR A 82 -1.83 -5.82 -14.04
N ASN A 83 -2.72 -6.77 -13.82
CA ASN A 83 -2.81 -7.47 -12.55
C ASN A 83 -1.96 -8.73 -12.61
N CYS A 84 -0.76 -8.63 -12.04
CA CYS A 84 0.12 -9.77 -11.85
C CYS A 84 -0.19 -10.45 -10.52
N GLY A 85 -0.14 -11.78 -10.45
CA GLY A 85 -0.34 -12.48 -9.19
C GLY A 85 0.04 -13.94 -9.30
N THR A 86 0.04 -14.64 -8.18
CA THR A 86 0.16 -16.09 -8.18
C THR A 86 -1.23 -16.71 -8.26
N ALA A 87 -1.34 -17.77 -9.05
CA ALA A 87 -2.54 -18.58 -9.13
C ALA A 87 -2.17 -20.05 -9.04
N THR A 88 -3.05 -20.85 -8.46
CA THR A 88 -2.95 -22.31 -8.50
C THR A 88 -3.13 -22.80 -9.93
N ASP A 89 -2.34 -23.79 -10.36
CA ASP A 89 -2.50 -24.44 -11.66
C ASP A 89 -3.78 -25.28 -11.68
N ASP A 90 -4.69 -24.97 -12.61
CA ASP A 90 -5.97 -25.66 -12.78
C ASP A 90 -5.78 -27.14 -13.17
N LYS A 91 -4.63 -27.49 -13.75
CA LYS A 91 -4.25 -28.87 -14.12
C LYS A 91 -3.46 -29.59 -13.02
N ASN A 92 -2.90 -28.85 -12.06
CA ASN A 92 -2.14 -29.41 -10.94
C ASN A 92 -2.30 -28.51 -9.71
N SER A 93 -3.25 -28.85 -8.84
CA SER A 93 -3.60 -28.02 -7.68
C SER A 93 -2.48 -27.88 -6.63
N SER A 94 -1.39 -28.64 -6.75
CA SER A 94 -0.20 -28.52 -5.91
C SER A 94 0.89 -27.60 -6.51
N ALA A 95 0.68 -27.09 -7.74
CA ALA A 95 1.58 -26.17 -8.42
C ALA A 95 0.98 -24.76 -8.55
N TYR A 96 1.84 -23.77 -8.77
CA TYR A 96 1.48 -22.37 -8.94
C TYR A 96 2.12 -21.79 -10.19
N TYR A 97 1.46 -20.81 -10.82
CA TYR A 97 2.00 -20.05 -11.94
C TYR A 97 1.75 -18.55 -11.76
N ILE A 98 2.55 -17.74 -12.47
CA ILE A 98 2.33 -16.29 -12.55
C ILE A 98 1.17 -16.03 -13.50
N ARG A 99 0.10 -15.43 -12.99
CA ARG A 99 -1.06 -15.01 -13.76
C ARG A 99 -0.98 -13.51 -14.01
N VAL A 100 -1.15 -13.11 -15.26
CA VAL A 100 -1.28 -11.70 -15.68
C VAL A 100 -2.67 -11.52 -16.28
N ARG A 101 -3.43 -10.54 -15.77
CA ARG A 101 -4.75 -10.15 -16.28
C ARG A 101 -4.78 -8.68 -16.67
#